data_AF-A0A968H302-F1
#
_entry.id   AF-A0A968H302-F1
#
_cell.length_a   1.000
_cell.length_b   1.000
_cell.length_c   1.000
_cell.angle_alpha   90.00
_cell.angle_beta   90.00
_cell.angle_gamma   90.00
#
_symmetry.space_group_name_H-M   'P 1'
#
loop_
_entity.id
_entity.type
_entity.pdbx_description
1 polymer ?
#
loop_
_entity_poly.entity_id
_entity_poly.type
_entity_poly.pdbx_seq_one_letter_code
_entity_poly.pdbx_strand_id
1 'polypeptide(L)' 'MYRTILCSTGNPDHGQYVAVSPSAVAKVKSIEDAVTACREYISEWDLGGGNWCGDAGKVFLSDKLVARIAYNGKVLQEQ' A
#
# COMPACT_ATOMS: atom_id res chain seq x y z
N MET A 1 3.35 3.80 -17.01
CA MET A 1 3.99 3.09 -15.87
C MET A 1 3.22 3.47 -14.62
N TYR A 2 2.86 2.49 -13.82
CA TYR A 2 2.13 2.71 -12.57
C TYR A 2 3.10 2.92 -11.42
N ARG A 3 2.66 3.60 -10.37
CA ARG A 3 3.36 3.62 -9.08
C ARG A 3 2.38 3.35 -7.95
N THR A 4 2.82 2.62 -6.94
CA THR A 4 2.10 2.43 -5.68
C THR A 4 2.97 2.89 -4.53
N ILE A 5 2.35 3.54 -3.54
CA ILE A 5 3.01 3.96 -2.30
C ILE A 5 2.83 2.84 -1.28
N LEU A 6 3.92 2.49 -0.60
CA LEU A 6 3.98 1.44 0.40
C LEU A 6 4.43 2.07 1.72
N CYS A 7 3.60 1.97 2.75
CA CYS A 7 3.93 2.50 4.07
C CYS A 7 2.92 1.96 5.09
N SER A 8 3.39 1.62 6.28
CA SER A 8 2.52 1.16 7.36
C SER A 8 2.55 2.08 8.57
N THR A 9 1.49 2.03 9.36
CA THR A 9 1.41 2.64 10.69
C THR A 9 0.95 1.59 11.70
N GLY A 10 1.29 1.82 12.97
CA GLY A 10 0.75 1.05 14.09
C GLY A 10 -0.78 1.09 14.14
N ASN A 11 -1.37 0.33 15.07
CA ASN A 11 -2.81 0.30 15.23
C ASN A 11 -3.34 1.61 15.86
N PRO A 12 -4.06 2.48 15.12
CA PRO A 12 -4.56 3.74 15.65
C PRO A 12 -5.61 3.55 16.74
N ASP A 13 -6.36 2.43 16.73
CA ASP A 13 -7.33 2.09 17.79
C ASP A 13 -6.65 1.84 19.14
N HIS A 14 -5.34 1.53 19.13
CA HIS A 14 -4.51 1.34 20.32
C HIS A 14 -3.59 2.54 20.58
N GLY A 15 -3.81 3.67 19.89
CA GLY A 15 -2.98 4.88 20.02
C GLY A 15 -1.58 4.75 19.42
N GLN A 16 -1.35 3.78 18.53
CA GLN A 16 -0.07 3.56 17.88
C GLN A 16 -0.06 4.26 16.51
N TYR A 17 0.73 5.33 16.40
CA TYR A 17 0.84 6.14 15.16
C TYR A 17 2.25 6.14 14.56
N VAL A 18 3.15 5.36 15.14
CA VAL A 18 4.52 5.24 14.66
C VAL A 18 4.53 4.32 13.43
N ALA A 19 5.32 4.68 12.43
CA ALA A 19 5.53 3.83 11.27
C ALA A 19 6.20 2.51 11.70
N VAL A 20 5.62 1.38 11.28
CA VAL A 20 6.15 0.05 11.61
C VAL A 20 7.17 -0.41 10.54
N SER A 21 7.07 0.16 9.34
CA SER A 21 7.99 -0.10 8.23
C SER A 21 8.31 1.19 7.45
N PRO A 22 9.48 1.25 6.78
CA PRO A 22 9.90 2.41 6.01
C PRO A 22 8.99 2.63 4.79
N SER A 23 8.70 3.89 4.48
CA SER A 23 7.94 4.23 3.28
C SER A 23 8.74 3.94 2.00
N ALA A 24 8.09 3.33 1.01
CA ALA A 24 8.65 3.05 -0.30
C ALA A 24 7.68 3.39 -1.43
N VAL A 25 8.22 3.52 -2.65
CA VAL A 25 7.42 3.69 -3.88
C VAL A 25 7.81 2.59 -4.84
N ALA A 26 6.86 1.69 -5.14
CA ALA A 26 7.06 0.64 -6.13
C ALA A 26 6.56 1.11 -7.50
N LYS A 27 7.43 1.06 -8.51
CA LYS A 27 7.07 1.34 -9.91
C LYS A 27 6.76 0.02 -10.61
N VAL A 28 5.56 -0.10 -11.15
CA VAL A 28 5.02 -1.37 -11.65
C VAL A 28 4.36 -1.22 -13.03
N LYS A 29 4.10 -2.35 -13.69
CA LYS A 29 3.58 -2.37 -15.07
C LYS A 29 2.06 -2.44 -15.14
N SER A 30 1.42 -3.01 -14.13
CA SER A 30 -0.03 -3.17 -14.04
C SER A 30 -0.57 -2.97 -12.62
N ILE A 31 -1.89 -2.89 -12.46
CA ILE A 31 -2.55 -2.86 -11.14
C ILE A 31 -2.31 -4.17 -10.38
N GLU A 32 -2.30 -5.31 -11.08
CA GLU A 32 -2.01 -6.62 -10.49
C GLU A 32 -0.60 -6.67 -9.89
N ASP A 33 0.41 -6.12 -10.57
CA ASP A 33 1.76 -5.98 -10.03
C ASP A 33 1.79 -5.05 -8.79
N ALA A 34 0.92 -4.02 -8.75
CA ALA A 34 0.81 -3.16 -7.58
C ALA A 34 0.25 -3.93 -6.37
N VAL A 35 -0.71 -4.83 -6.58
CA VAL A 35 -1.23 -5.73 -5.54
C VAL A 35 -0.14 -6.67 -5.05
N THR A 36 0.63 -7.26 -5.96
CA THR A 36 1.79 -8.10 -5.61
C THR A 36 2.79 -7.32 -4.77
N ALA A 37 3.19 -6.11 -5.19
CA ALA A 37 4.11 -5.26 -4.45
C ALA A 37 3.58 -4.90 -3.04
N CYS A 38 2.28 -4.63 -2.89
CA CYS A 38 1.67 -4.42 -1.57
C CYS A 38 1.77 -5.67 -0.68
N ARG A 39 1.52 -6.86 -1.23
CA ARG A 39 1.60 -8.13 -0.48
C ARG A 39 3.03 -8.47 -0.08
N GLU A 40 3.98 -8.30 -1.01
CA GLU A 40 5.40 -8.53 -0.74
C GLU A 40 5.90 -7.58 0.35
N TYR A 41 5.52 -6.30 0.31
CA TYR A 41 5.85 -5.35 1.37
C TYR A 41 5.29 -5.77 2.74
N ILE A 42 4.03 -6.21 2.79
CA ILE A 42 3.43 -6.68 4.05
C ILE A 42 4.17 -7.91 4.60
N SER A 43 4.56 -8.82 3.71
CA SER A 43 5.31 -10.02 4.07
C SER A 43 6.74 -9.71 4.50
N GLU A 44 7.44 -8.81 3.81
CA GLU A 44 8.83 -8.43 4.09
C GLU A 44 8.99 -7.84 5.49
N TRP A 45 7.99 -7.07 5.92
CA TRP A 45 8.01 -6.38 7.21
C TRP A 45 7.18 -7.08 8.30
N ASP A 46 6.72 -8.32 8.05
CA ASP A 46 5.91 -9.13 8.97
C ASP A 46 4.73 -8.36 9.60
N LEU A 47 4.03 -7.56 8.78
CA LEU A 47 3.09 -6.58 9.32
C LEU A 47 1.72 -7.16 9.70
N GLY A 48 1.49 -8.45 9.42
CA GLY A 48 0.23 -9.14 9.71
C GLY A 48 -1.01 -8.40 9.19
N GLY A 49 -1.92 -8.03 10.08
CA GLY A 49 -3.15 -7.28 9.77
C GLY A 49 -3.04 -5.77 9.99
N GLY A 50 -1.84 -5.19 9.88
CA GLY A 50 -1.54 -3.79 10.16
C GLY A 50 -2.30 -2.76 9.30
N ASN A 51 -1.88 -1.49 9.37
CA ASN A 51 -2.59 -0.39 8.75
C ASN A 51 -1.72 0.31 7.70
N TRP A 52 -2.35 0.74 6.60
CA TRP A 52 -1.73 1.65 5.65
C TRP A 52 -1.54 3.04 6.26
N CYS A 53 -0.44 3.69 5.92
CA CYS A 53 -0.19 5.08 6.26
C CYS A 53 -0.48 6.02 5.07
N GLY A 54 -1.05 7.20 5.30
CA GLY A 54 -1.20 8.25 4.27
C GLY A 54 -1.79 7.78 2.94
N ASP A 55 -1.01 7.92 1.86
CA ASP A 55 -1.37 7.51 0.49
C ASP A 55 -1.04 6.04 0.17
N ALA A 56 -0.61 5.24 1.14
CA ALA A 56 -0.27 3.84 0.90
C ALA A 56 -1.45 3.04 0.36
N GLY A 57 -1.14 2.10 -0.53
CA GLY A 57 -2.12 1.32 -1.28
C GLY A 57 -2.79 2.11 -2.43
N LYS A 58 -2.54 3.41 -2.61
CA LYS A 58 -3.00 4.13 -3.81
C LYS A 58 -2.10 3.83 -5.00
N VAL A 59 -2.72 3.56 -6.15
CA VAL A 59 -2.04 3.30 -7.43
C VAL A 59 -2.27 4.46 -8.37
N PHE A 60 -1.17 5.01 -8.92
CA PHE A 60 -1.20 6.14 -9.82
C PHE A 60 -0.64 5.79 -11.19
N LEU A 61 -1.28 6.28 -12.25
CA LEU A 61 -0.79 6.26 -13.63
C LEU A 61 -0.64 7.71 -14.11
N SER A 62 0.58 8.13 -14.43
CA SER A 62 0.86 9.52 -14.85
C SER A 62 0.23 10.55 -13.91
N ASP A 63 0.44 10.35 -12.60
CA ASP A 63 -0.09 11.17 -11.50
C ASP A 63 -1.61 11.08 -11.24
N LYS A 64 -2.39 10.46 -12.15
CA LYS A 64 -3.82 10.19 -11.91
C LYS A 64 -3.99 8.98 -11.01
N LEU A 65 -4.77 9.11 -9.93
CA LEU A 65 -5.20 7.98 -9.12
C LEU A 65 -6.10 7.07 -9.97
N VAL A 66 -5.70 5.80 -10.13
CA VAL A 66 -6.41 4.81 -10.96
C VAL A 66 -6.92 3.63 -10.16
N ALA A 67 -6.30 3.32 -9.00
CA ALA A 67 -6.81 2.30 -8.12
C ALA A 67 -6.45 2.52 -6.64
N ARG A 68 -7.17 1.82 -5.77
CA ARG A 68 -6.86 1.73 -4.33
C ARG A 68 -6.84 0.29 -3.87
N ILE A 69 -5.77 -0.12 -3.22
CA ILE A 69 -5.53 -1.46 -2.70
C ILE A 69 -5.69 -1.41 -1.19
N ALA A 70 -6.67 -2.16 -0.68
CA ALA A 70 -6.84 -2.39 0.75
C ALA A 70 -5.65 -3.19 1.31
N TYR A 71 -5.46 -3.12 2.62
CA TYR A 71 -4.36 -3.80 3.29
C TYR A 71 -4.35 -5.32 3.08
N ASN A 72 -5.54 -5.94 2.97
CA ASN A 72 -5.69 -7.36 2.65
C ASN A 72 -5.47 -7.69 1.15
N GLY A 73 -4.99 -6.74 0.35
CA GLY A 73 -4.74 -6.89 -1.08
C GLY A 73 -5.98 -6.84 -1.97
N LYS A 74 -7.17 -6.50 -1.42
CA LYS A 74 -8.37 -6.28 -2.23
C LYS A 74 -8.29 -4.94 -2.96
N VAL A 75 -8.56 -4.93 -4.25
CA VAL A 75 -8.74 -3.67 -4.99
C VAL A 75 -10.13 -3.12 -4.67
N LEU A 76 -10.19 -1.90 -4.13
CA LEU A 76 -11.40 -1.25 -3.65
C LEU A 76 -12.07 -0.36 -4.71
N GLN A 77 -11.28 0.19 -5.62
CA GLN A 77 -11.76 1.04 -6.71
C GLN A 77 -10.78 0.94 -7.86
N GLU A 78 -11.30 0.88 -9.09
CA GLU A 78 -10.56 0.91 -10.35
C GLU A 78 -11.29 1.90 -11.28
N GLN A 79 -10.54 2.78 -11.96
CA GLN A 79 -11.07 3.79 -12.89
C GLN A 79 -10.49 3.66 -14.30
#